data_AF-A0A2E5JJG6-F1
#
_entry.id   AF-A0A2E5JJG6-F1
#
_cell.length_a   1.000
_cell.length_b   1.000
_cell.length_c   1.000
_cell.angle_alpha   90.00
_cell.angle_beta   90.00
_cell.angle_gamma   90.00
#
_symmetry.space_group_name_H-M   'P 1'
#
loop_
_entity.id
_entity.type
_entity.pdbx_description
1 polymer ?
#
loop_
_entity_poly.entity_id
_entity_poly.type
_entity_poly.pdbx_seq_one_letter_code
_entity_poly.pdbx_strand_id
1 'polypeptide(L)'
;MGGRSTWLSGKKIGLAGFLTALPLTTLLALAFSQIEWGDSKQTVEYAKSVFVAIPVSILFFVPFLMADKFNLNFWTCYSMGIALLGLGYFIHAYASKFV
;
A
#
# COMPACT_ATOMS: atom_id res chain seq x y z
N MET A 1 10.02 25.53 23.69
CA MET A 1 9.36 24.21 23.83
C MET A 1 8.78 23.81 22.49
N GLY A 2 9.23 22.69 21.90
CA GLY A 2 8.79 22.25 20.57
C GLY A 2 9.62 21.07 20.05
N GLY A 3 9.69 19.98 20.82
CA GLY A 3 10.28 18.74 20.31
C GLY A 3 9.31 18.05 19.35
N ARG A 4 9.67 17.89 18.08
CA ARG A 4 9.04 16.90 17.18
C ARG A 4 10.09 16.27 16.24
N SER A 5 10.50 15.07 16.65
CA SER A 5 11.19 13.97 15.94
C SER A 5 12.42 14.25 15.08
N THR A 6 13.57 14.18 15.76
CA THR A 6 14.91 13.77 15.30
C THR A 6 14.99 12.39 14.61
N TRP A 7 13.87 11.78 14.22
CA TRP A 7 13.80 10.47 13.56
C TRP A 7 13.84 10.54 12.03
N LEU A 8 13.64 11.72 11.43
CA LEU A 8 13.68 11.99 9.99
C LEU A 8 14.99 12.67 9.54
N SER A 9 16.13 12.35 10.16
CA SER A 9 17.42 12.67 9.52
C SER A 9 17.43 12.01 8.14
N GLY A 10 17.71 12.73 7.05
CA GLY A 10 17.44 12.30 5.67
C GLY A 10 17.88 10.87 5.29
N LYS A 11 18.94 10.35 5.93
CA LYS A 11 19.42 8.96 5.81
C LYS A 11 18.42 7.89 6.33
N LYS A 12 17.55 8.25 7.27
CA LYS A 12 16.52 7.39 7.88
C LYS A 12 15.19 7.38 7.11
N ILE A 13 14.95 8.36 6.22
CA ILE A 13 13.68 8.47 5.48
C ILE A 13 13.49 7.29 4.53
N GLY A 14 14.54 6.89 3.79
CA GLY A 14 14.48 5.74 2.88
C GLY A 14 14.24 4.42 3.60
N LEU A 15 14.91 4.19 4.74
CA LEU A 15 14.68 3.00 5.56
C LEU A 15 13.27 2.99 6.19
N ALA A 16 12.79 4.14 6.67
CA ALA A 16 11.44 4.27 7.18
C ALA A 16 10.42 3.93 6.09
N GLY A 17 10.57 4.50 4.88
CA GLY A 17 9.73 4.19 3.73
C GLY A 17 9.73 2.70 3.35
N PHE A 18 10.91 2.09 3.28
CA PHE A 18 11.05 0.65 3.02
C PHE A 18 10.35 -0.21 4.08
N LEU A 19 10.59 0.07 5.37
CA LEU A 19 9.96 -0.66 6.46
C LEU A 19 8.44 -0.48 6.47
N THR A 20 7.92 0.71 6.11
CA THR A 20 6.48 0.94 5.97
C THR A 20 5.87 0.22 4.77
N ALA A 21 6.66 -0.04 3.72
CA ALA A 21 6.21 -0.77 2.54
C ALA A 21 6.23 -2.29 2.74
N LEU A 22 6.89 -2.79 3.78
CA LEU A 22 6.86 -4.22 4.10
C LEU A 22 5.42 -4.65 4.39
N PRO A 23 4.97 -5.79 3.86
CA PRO A 23 3.61 -6.29 4.05
C PRO A 23 3.48 -6.99 5.42
N LEU A 24 3.82 -6.29 6.51
CA LEU A 24 3.87 -6.86 7.86
C LEU A 24 2.51 -7.43 8.29
N THR A 25 1.43 -6.72 7.96
CA THR A 25 0.05 -7.17 8.21
C THR A 25 -0.28 -8.42 7.41
N THR A 26 0.14 -8.50 6.15
CA THR A 26 -0.01 -9.70 5.31
C THR A 26 0.77 -10.89 5.86
N LEU A 27 2.00 -10.68 6.33
CA LEU A 27 2.82 -11.75 6.91
C LEU A 27 2.12 -12.36 8.14
N LEU A 28 1.59 -11.50 9.02
CA LEU A 28 0.81 -11.95 10.18
C LEU A 28 -0.48 -12.66 9.76
N ALA A 29 -1.22 -12.10 8.79
CA ALA A 29 -2.45 -12.71 8.30
C ALA A 29 -2.21 -14.08 7.66
N LEU A 30 -1.14 -14.26 6.89
CA LEU A 30 -0.76 -15.55 6.29
C LEU A 30 -0.32 -16.57 7.35
N ALA A 31 0.42 -16.14 8.37
CA ALA A 31 0.83 -17.01 9.47
C ALA A 31 -0.39 -17.52 10.24
N PHE A 32 -1.32 -16.63 10.59
CA PHE A 32 -2.56 -17.01 11.27
C PHE A 32 -3.48 -17.83 10.38
N SER A 33 -3.58 -17.51 9.09
CA SER A 33 -4.42 -18.28 8.16
C SER A 33 -3.93 -19.72 8.00
N GLN A 34 -2.62 -19.94 7.97
CA GLN A 34 -2.06 -21.28 7.90
C GLN A 34 -2.32 -22.09 9.17
N ILE A 35 -2.25 -21.44 10.34
CA ILE A 35 -2.55 -22.07 11.63
C ILE A 35 -4.05 -22.40 11.74
N GLU A 36 -4.92 -21.50 11.30
CA GLU A 36 -6.37 -21.62 11.41
C GLU A 36 -6.94 -22.63 10.39
N TRP A 37 -6.60 -22.50 9.11
CA TRP A 37 -7.21 -23.29 8.05
C TRP A 37 -6.55 -24.65 7.87
N GLY A 38 -5.26 -24.79 8.21
CA GLY A 38 -4.47 -26.01 7.96
C GLY A 38 -4.35 -26.41 6.47
N ASP A 39 -5.01 -25.69 5.57
CA ASP A 39 -5.07 -25.91 4.13
C ASP A 39 -4.20 -24.89 3.41
N SER A 40 -3.07 -25.36 2.90
CA SER A 40 -2.12 -24.57 2.12
C SER A 40 -2.75 -23.93 0.88
N LYS A 41 -3.85 -24.48 0.33
CA LYS A 41 -4.51 -23.92 -0.86
C LYS A 41 -5.19 -22.59 -0.54
N GLN A 42 -5.92 -22.49 0.57
CA GLN A 42 -6.60 -21.25 0.97
C GLN A 42 -5.61 -20.14 1.31
N THR A 43 -4.54 -20.48 2.04
CA THR A 43 -3.44 -19.56 2.33
C THR A 43 -2.78 -19.03 1.05
N VAL A 44 -2.55 -19.90 0.05
CA VAL A 44 -1.98 -19.51 -1.25
C VAL A 44 -2.93 -18.60 -2.04
N GLU A 45 -4.24 -18.89 -2.07
CA GLU A 45 -5.21 -18.02 -2.73
C GLU A 45 -5.29 -16.64 -2.06
N TYR A 46 -5.21 -16.58 -0.72
CA TYR A 46 -5.12 -15.31 -0.01
C TYR A 46 -3.85 -14.53 -0.37
N ALA A 47 -2.69 -15.19 -0.44
CA ALA A 47 -1.45 -14.55 -0.88
C ALA A 47 -1.54 -13.99 -2.30
N LYS A 48 -2.15 -14.73 -3.24
CA LYS A 48 -2.41 -14.25 -4.61
C LYS A 48 -3.33 -13.03 -4.63
N SER A 49 -4.40 -13.04 -3.84
CA SER A 49 -5.31 -11.90 -3.71
C SER A 49 -4.58 -10.65 -3.22
N VAL A 50 -3.74 -10.77 -2.19
CA VAL A 50 -2.93 -9.65 -1.70
C VAL A 50 -1.94 -9.17 -2.76
N PHE A 51 -1.29 -10.08 -3.49
CA PHE A 51 -0.37 -9.71 -4.56
C PHE A 51 -1.05 -8.84 -5.63
N VAL A 52 -2.28 -9.16 -6.03
CA VAL A 52 -3.05 -8.38 -7.00
C VAL A 52 -3.46 -7.00 -6.44
N ALA A 53 -3.66 -6.89 -5.13
CA ALA A 53 -3.94 -5.60 -4.49
C ALA A 53 -2.73 -4.64 -4.48
N ILE A 54 -1.50 -5.14 -4.58
CA ILE A 54 -0.28 -4.31 -4.56
C ILE A 54 -0.23 -3.33 -5.77
N PRO A 55 -0.41 -3.77 -7.03
CA PRO A 55 -0.51 -2.84 -8.16
C PRO A 55 -1.56 -1.74 -7.98
N VAL A 56 -2.71 -2.08 -7.39
CA VAL A 56 -3.76 -1.10 -7.10
C VAL A 56 -3.29 -0.12 -6.02
N SER A 57 -2.62 -0.61 -4.97
CA SER A 57 -2.13 0.24 -3.88
C SER A 57 -1.03 1.22 -4.30
N ILE A 58 -0.26 0.87 -5.35
CA ILE A 58 0.75 1.77 -5.94
C ILE A 58 0.13 3.08 -6.47
N LEU A 59 -1.14 3.07 -6.90
CA LEU A 59 -1.82 4.26 -7.40
C LEU A 59 -1.87 5.40 -6.38
N PHE A 60 -1.88 5.10 -5.08
CA PHE A 60 -1.82 6.09 -4.00
C PHE A 60 -0.59 6.99 -4.10
N PHE A 61 0.55 6.43 -4.50
CA PHE A 61 1.84 7.12 -4.49
C PHE A 61 2.05 7.97 -5.75
N VAL A 62 1.25 7.79 -6.81
CA VAL A 62 1.41 8.49 -8.09
C VAL A 62 1.42 10.02 -7.93
N PRO A 63 0.47 10.66 -7.21
CA PRO A 63 0.51 12.11 -7.01
C PRO A 63 1.75 12.57 -6.24
N PHE A 64 2.22 11.77 -5.27
CA PHE A 64 3.42 12.08 -4.50
C PHE A 64 4.69 12.02 -5.37
N LEU A 65 4.79 11.07 -6.31
CA LEU A 65 5.90 11.00 -7.27
C LEU A 65 5.93 12.21 -8.23
N MET A 66 4.78 12.84 -8.43
CA MET A 66 4.61 13.99 -9.33
C MET A 66 4.60 15.33 -8.59
N ALA A 67 4.72 15.33 -7.26
CA ALA A 67 4.50 16.51 -6.42
C ALA A 67 5.41 17.67 -6.80
N ASP A 68 6.71 17.42 -6.97
CA ASP A 68 7.69 18.45 -7.33
C ASP A 68 7.46 19.01 -8.74
N LYS A 69 6.99 18.17 -9.68
CA LYS A 69 6.74 18.55 -11.07
C LYS A 69 5.54 19.50 -11.21
N PHE A 70 4.51 19.32 -10.40
CA PHE A 70 3.27 20.11 -10.46
C PHE A 70 3.10 21.05 -9.26
N ASN A 71 4.12 21.20 -8.41
CA ASN A 71 4.09 22.01 -7.21
C ASN A 71 2.90 21.66 -6.28
N LEU A 72 2.60 20.37 -6.14
CA LEU A 72 1.48 19.90 -5.34
C LEU A 72 1.84 19.90 -3.86
N ASN A 73 0.92 20.38 -3.02
CA ASN A 73 1.07 20.27 -1.57
C ASN A 73 0.68 18.85 -1.08
N PHE A 74 1.02 18.55 0.18
CA PHE A 74 0.73 17.26 0.81
C PHE A 74 -0.75 16.84 0.73
N TRP A 75 -1.67 17.74 1.07
CA TRP A 75 -3.10 17.42 1.14
C TRP A 75 -3.70 17.17 -0.24
N THR A 76 -3.22 17.89 -1.26
CA THR A 76 -3.56 17.63 -2.65
C THR A 76 -3.09 16.23 -3.06
N CYS A 77 -1.83 15.88 -2.82
CA CYS A 77 -1.31 14.54 -3.13
C CYS A 77 -2.07 13.44 -2.38
N TYR A 78 -2.35 13.64 -1.09
CA TYR A 78 -3.03 12.67 -0.24
C TYR A 78 -4.46 12.41 -0.70
N SER A 79 -5.24 13.47 -0.95
CA SER A 79 -6.63 13.35 -1.43
C SER A 79 -6.71 12.76 -2.83
N MET A 80 -5.83 13.18 -3.76
CA MET A 80 -5.73 12.58 -5.09
C MET A 80 -5.32 11.11 -5.02
N GLY A 81 -4.40 10.75 -4.13
CA GLY A 81 -3.97 9.37 -3.93
C GLY A 81 -5.12 8.48 -3.48
N ILE A 82 -5.93 8.94 -2.52
CA ILE A 82 -7.14 8.24 -2.08
C ILE A 82 -8.15 8.11 -3.23
N ALA A 83 -8.37 9.17 -4.01
CA ALA A 83 -9.26 9.12 -5.16
C ALA A 83 -8.80 8.10 -6.21
N LEU A 84 -7.49 8.07 -6.52
CA LEU A 84 -6.90 7.11 -7.44
C LEU A 84 -6.97 5.67 -6.93
N LEU A 85 -6.78 5.44 -5.63
CA LEU A 85 -7.00 4.12 -5.01
C LEU A 85 -8.44 3.66 -5.20
N GLY A 86 -9.41 4.53 -4.91
CA GLY A 86 -10.82 4.22 -5.10
C GLY A 86 -11.14 3.86 -6.54
N LEU A 87 -10.70 4.69 -7.49
CA LEU A 87 -10.87 4.43 -8.92
C LEU A 87 -10.20 3.12 -9.36
N GLY A 88 -8.96 2.88 -8.94
CA GLY A 88 -8.23 1.66 -9.24
C GLY A 88 -8.92 0.41 -8.70
N TYR A 89 -9.46 0.48 -7.49
CA TYR A 89 -10.27 -0.60 -6.91
C TYR A 89 -11.52 -0.88 -7.76
N PHE A 90 -12.27 0.15 -8.17
CA PHE A 90 -13.46 -0.05 -9.01
C PHE A 90 -13.12 -0.62 -10.39
N ILE A 91 -12.03 -0.16 -11.02
CA ILE A 91 -11.57 -0.69 -12.31
C ILE A 91 -11.19 -2.17 -12.16
N HIS A 92 -10.40 -2.51 -11.14
CA HIS A 92 -10.03 -3.88 -10.86
C HIS A 92 -11.26 -4.77 -10.57
N ALA A 93 -12.16 -4.31 -9.72
CA ALA A 93 -13.38 -5.03 -9.36
C ALA A 93 -14.35 -5.20 -10.54
N TYR A 94 -14.35 -4.27 -11.49
CA TYR A 94 -15.08 -4.42 -12.74
C TYR A 94 -14.39 -5.46 -13.62
N ALA A 95 -13.09 -5.31 -13.89
CA ALA A 95 -12.31 -6.22 -14.74
C ALA A 95 -12.35 -7.67 -14.26
N SER A 96 -12.25 -7.91 -12.95
CA SER A 96 -12.31 -9.26 -12.37
C SER A 96 -13.68 -9.93 -12.51
N LYS A 97 -14.75 -9.18 -12.81
CA LYS A 97 -16.06 -9.78 -13.14
C LYS A 97 -16.16 -10.27 -14.59
N PHE A 98 -15.26 -9.83 -15.48
CA PHE A 98 -15.24 -10.23 -16.89
C PHE A 98 -14.21 -11.31 -17.21
N VAL A 99 -13.42 -11.74 -16.20
CA VAL A 99 -12.47 -12.87 -16.27
C VAL A 99 -13.04 -14.03 -15.46
#